data_AF-A0A447UIT8-F1
#
_entry.id   AF-A0A447UIT8-F1
#
_cell.length_a   1.000
_cell.length_b   1.000
_cell.length_c   1.000
_cell.angle_alpha   90.00
_cell.angle_beta   90.00
_cell.angle_gamma   90.00
#
_symmetry.space_group_name_H-M   'P 1'
#
loop_
_entity.id
_entity.type
_entity.pdbx_description
1 polymer ?
#
loop_
_entity_poly.entity_id
_entity_poly.type
_entity_poly.pdbx_seq_one_letter_code
_entity_poly.pdbx_strand_id
1 'polypeptide(L)'
;MKDVPRIMKREWQKFIWYLPRAIVLLILYFVPGVGQTVAPVLWFLFSAWMLAIQYCDYPFDNHKVPFKEMRTALRTQKVANMQFGALTSLFTMIPVLNLVIMPVAVCGATAMWVDCYRSRHGSWK
;
A
#
# COMPACT_ATOMS: atom_id res chain seq x y z
N MET A 1 -13.07 20.31 9.08
CA MET A 1 -13.31 20.38 7.61
C MET A 1 -12.10 20.86 6.79
N LYS A 2 -10.98 21.31 7.37
CA LYS A 2 -9.80 21.80 6.61
C LYS A 2 -8.87 20.71 6.04
N ASP A 3 -8.95 19.46 6.53
CA ASP A 3 -8.08 18.36 6.09
C ASP A 3 -8.63 17.53 4.92
N VAL A 4 -9.92 17.64 4.61
CA VAL A 4 -10.57 16.87 3.54
C VAL A 4 -9.90 17.08 2.17
N PRO A 5 -9.54 18.31 1.75
CA PRO A 5 -8.88 18.52 0.46
C PRO A 5 -7.49 17.86 0.39
N ARG A 6 -6.77 17.80 1.51
CA ARG A 6 -5.44 17.20 1.61
C ARG A 6 -5.53 15.68 1.49
N ILE A 7 -6.43 15.06 2.24
CA ILE A 7 -6.66 13.61 2.22
C ILE A 7 -7.12 13.18 0.83
N MET A 8 -8.08 13.89 0.24
CA MET A 8 -8.55 13.60 -1.12
C MET A 8 -7.44 13.72 -2.15
N LYS A 9 -6.58 14.75 -2.07
CA LYS A 9 -5.42 14.88 -2.95
C LYS A 9 -4.46 13.69 -2.82
N ARG A 10 -4.27 13.16 -1.61
CA ARG A 10 -3.39 12.03 -1.36
C ARG A 10 -3.96 10.72 -1.88
N GLU A 11 -5.24 10.46 -1.66
CA GLU A 11 -5.94 9.33 -2.29
C GLU A 11 -5.93 9.42 -3.82
N TRP A 12 -6.06 10.63 -4.38
CA TRP A 12 -5.95 10.85 -5.82
C TRP A 12 -4.55 10.52 -6.35
N GLN A 13 -3.49 10.87 -5.60
CA GLN A 13 -2.11 10.49 -5.94
C GLN A 13 -1.91 8.97 -5.90
N LYS A 14 -2.52 8.26 -4.94
CA LYS A 14 -2.51 6.80 -4.89
C LYS A 14 -3.21 6.20 -6.11
N PHE A 15 -4.38 6.73 -6.48
CA PHE A 15 -5.14 6.28 -7.64
C PHE A 15 -4.36 6.48 -8.95
N ILE A 16 -3.82 7.68 -9.20
CA ILE A 16 -2.97 7.96 -10.37
C ILE A 16 -1.73 7.06 -10.39
N TRP A 17 -1.18 6.73 -9.23
CA TRP A 17 -0.03 5.84 -9.15
C TRP A 17 -0.41 4.38 -9.45
N TYR A 18 -1.59 3.95 -9.03
CA TYR A 18 -2.11 2.60 -9.22
C TYR A 18 -2.54 2.34 -10.67
N LEU A 19 -3.35 3.23 -11.25
CA LEU A 19 -4.03 3.06 -12.52
C LEU A 19 -3.13 2.61 -13.69
N PRO A 20 -2.00 3.29 -14.01
CA PRO A 20 -1.18 2.89 -15.15
C PRO A 20 -0.53 1.51 -14.95
N ARG A 21 -0.23 1.12 -13.70
CA ARG A 21 0.38 -0.18 -13.38
C ARG A 21 -0.66 -1.30 -13.48
N ALA A 22 -1.87 -1.06 -13.00
CA ALA A 22 -2.99 -1.96 -13.15
C ALA A 22 -3.32 -2.20 -14.64
N ILE A 23 -3.32 -1.15 -15.47
CA ILE A 23 -3.55 -1.27 -16.92
C ILE A 23 -2.46 -2.12 -17.58
N VAL A 24 -1.17 -1.91 -17.25
CA VAL A 24 -0.08 -2.74 -17.79
C VAL A 24 -0.24 -4.22 -17.41
N LEU A 25 -0.61 -4.51 -16.16
CA LEU A 25 -0.87 -5.88 -15.72
C LEU A 25 -2.09 -6.49 -16.42
N LEU A 26 -3.14 -5.69 -16.65
CA LEU A 26 -4.32 -6.11 -17.40
C LEU A 26 -3.95 -6.47 -18.84
N ILE A 27 -3.15 -5.63 -19.52
CA ILE A 27 -2.67 -5.91 -20.88
C ILE A 27 -1.82 -7.20 -20.90
N LEU A 28 -0.96 -7.39 -19.89
CA LEU A 28 -0.16 -8.61 -19.76
C LEU A 28 -1.03 -9.87 -19.65
N TYR A 29 -2.18 -9.79 -18.99
CA TYR A 29 -3.12 -10.91 -18.87
C TYR A 29 -3.67 -11.37 -20.23
N PHE A 30 -3.77 -10.48 -21.22
CA PHE A 30 -4.22 -10.83 -22.58
C PHE A 30 -3.16 -11.57 -23.42
N VAL A 31 -1.91 -11.68 -22.95
CA VAL A 31 -0.86 -12.42 -23.65
C VAL A 31 -1.07 -13.93 -23.41
N PRO A 32 -1.44 -14.73 -24.43
CA PRO A 32 -1.68 -16.15 -24.25
C PRO A 32 -0.40 -16.89 -23.79
N GLY A 33 -0.56 -17.89 -22.91
CA GLY A 33 0.53 -18.66 -22.32
C GLY A 33 1.23 -18.00 -21.12
N VAL A 34 1.84 -16.82 -21.33
CA VAL A 34 2.60 -16.12 -20.28
C VAL A 34 1.69 -15.31 -19.35
N GLY A 35 0.66 -14.66 -19.90
CA GLY A 35 -0.25 -13.81 -19.14
C GLY A 35 -1.01 -14.57 -18.07
N GLN A 36 -1.52 -15.77 -18.38
CA GLN A 36 -2.34 -16.54 -17.44
C GLN A 36 -1.54 -17.12 -16.26
N THR A 37 -0.24 -17.34 -16.42
CA THR A 37 0.62 -17.92 -15.37
C THR A 37 1.33 -16.85 -14.55
N VAL A 38 1.87 -15.82 -15.21
CA VAL A 38 2.67 -14.78 -14.56
C VAL A 38 1.80 -13.63 -14.05
N ALA A 39 0.72 -13.27 -14.76
CA ALA A 39 -0.08 -12.11 -14.38
C ALA A 39 -0.78 -12.28 -13.02
N PRO A 40 -1.34 -13.45 -12.62
CA PRO A 40 -1.94 -13.60 -11.29
C PRO A 40 -0.93 -13.37 -10.16
N VAL A 41 0.30 -13.86 -10.32
CA VAL A 41 1.38 -13.69 -9.34
C VAL A 41 1.80 -12.21 -9.26
N LEU A 42 2.02 -11.57 -10.41
CA LEU A 42 2.36 -10.14 -10.44
C LEU A 42 1.21 -9.27 -9.91
N TRP A 43 -0.03 -9.63 -10.20
CA TRP A 43 -1.22 -8.95 -9.70
C TRP A 43 -1.32 -9.06 -8.19
N PHE A 44 -1.08 -10.24 -7.63
CA PHE A 44 -1.04 -10.45 -6.19
C PHE A 44 0.07 -9.61 -5.54
N LEU A 45 1.29 -9.67 -6.06
CA LEU A 45 2.41 -8.88 -5.53
C LEU A 45 2.15 -7.38 -5.61
N PHE A 46 1.53 -6.93 -6.70
CA PHE A 46 1.13 -5.53 -6.87
C PHE A 46 0.01 -5.12 -5.90
N SER A 47 -0.98 -5.98 -5.71
CA SER A 47 -2.08 -5.77 -4.75
C SER A 47 -1.57 -5.72 -3.32
N ALA A 48 -0.66 -6.63 -2.94
CA ALA A 48 0.03 -6.62 -1.67
C ALA A 48 0.78 -5.30 -1.45
N TRP A 49 1.58 -4.87 -2.43
CA TRP A 49 2.29 -3.60 -2.36
C TRP A 49 1.34 -2.40 -2.24
N MET A 50 0.21 -2.43 -2.95
CA MET A 50 -0.80 -1.39 -2.90
C MET A 50 -1.46 -1.31 -1.52
N LEU A 51 -1.80 -2.44 -0.90
CA LEU A 51 -2.34 -2.49 0.46
C LEU A 51 -1.33 -1.96 1.48
N ALA A 52 -0.05 -2.33 1.32
CA ALA A 52 1.01 -1.79 2.16
C ALA A 52 1.07 -0.26 2.03
N ILE A 53 1.05 0.29 0.81
CA ILE A 53 0.96 1.74 0.59
C ILE A 53 -0.28 2.30 1.28
N GLN A 54 -1.48 1.74 1.06
CA GLN A 54 -2.73 2.28 1.57
C GLN A 54 -2.71 2.45 3.09
N TYR A 55 -2.30 1.42 3.82
CA TYR A 55 -2.33 1.42 5.29
C TYR A 55 -1.13 2.13 5.90
N CYS A 56 0.07 1.99 5.33
CA CYS A 56 1.24 2.72 5.83
C CYS A 56 1.16 4.21 5.54
N ASP A 57 0.33 4.64 4.59
CA ASP A 57 0.19 6.05 4.30
C ASP A 57 -0.46 6.84 5.45
N TYR A 58 -1.32 6.22 6.25
CA TYR A 58 -1.99 6.90 7.37
C TYR A 58 -0.99 7.52 8.38
N PRO A 59 -0.04 6.77 8.97
CA PRO A 59 0.93 7.36 9.90
C PRO A 59 1.87 8.37 9.22
N PHE A 60 2.22 8.17 7.95
CA PHE A 60 3.03 9.12 7.18
C PHE A 60 2.27 10.43 6.91
N ASP A 61 0.98 10.37 6.59
CA ASP A 61 0.14 11.55 6.34
C ASP A 61 -0.22 12.29 7.64
N ASN A 62 -0.30 11.58 8.77
CA ASN A 62 -0.43 12.21 10.09
C ASN A 62 0.77 13.11 10.42
N HIS A 63 1.97 12.75 9.96
CA HIS A 63 3.20 13.56 10.10
C HIS A 63 3.48 14.44 8.86
N LYS A 64 2.48 14.58 7.97
CA LYS A 64 2.56 15.39 6.74
C LYS A 64 3.77 15.08 5.83
N VAL A 65 4.29 13.85 5.91
CA VAL A 65 5.40 13.40 5.06
C VAL A 65 4.90 13.33 3.61
N PRO A 66 5.58 13.96 2.64
CA PRO A 66 5.16 13.95 1.23
C PRO A 66 5.07 12.54 0.66
N PHE A 67 4.09 12.29 -0.23
CA PHE A 67 3.89 10.97 -0.86
C PHE A 67 5.15 10.43 -1.56
N LYS A 68 5.97 11.31 -2.16
CA LYS A 68 7.23 10.91 -2.79
C LYS A 68 8.22 10.33 -1.78
N GLU A 69 8.36 10.97 -0.62
CA GLU A 69 9.25 10.53 0.46
C GLU A 69 8.73 9.24 1.10
N MET A 70 7.42 9.16 1.35
CA MET A 70 6.77 7.95 1.86
C MET A 70 7.07 6.73 0.97
N ARG A 71 6.93 6.87 -0.35
CA ARG A 71 7.28 5.79 -1.28
C ARG A 71 8.77 5.42 -1.24
N THR A 72 9.66 6.39 -1.10
CA THR A 72 11.10 6.12 -0.98
C THR A 72 11.38 5.34 0.30
N ALA A 73 10.77 5.73 1.42
CA ALA A 73 10.87 5.02 2.69
C ALA A 73 10.29 3.59 2.61
N LEU A 74 9.16 3.40 1.95
CA LEU A 74 8.62 2.05 1.75
C LEU A 74 9.55 1.17 0.88
N ARG A 75 10.23 1.77 -0.10
CA ARG A 75 11.19 1.04 -0.94
C ARG A 75 12.45 0.62 -0.21
N THR A 76 12.91 1.35 0.81
CA THR A 76 14.10 0.95 1.58
C THR A 76 13.85 -0.31 2.40
N GLN A 77 12.62 -0.51 2.90
CA GLN A 77 12.18 -1.71 3.63
C GLN A 77 11.21 -2.55 2.80
N LYS A 78 11.52 -2.76 1.51
CA LYS A 78 10.60 -3.40 0.55
C LYS A 78 10.09 -4.76 1.03
N VAL A 79 10.96 -5.58 1.64
CA VAL A 79 10.60 -6.94 2.08
C VAL A 79 9.56 -6.90 3.19
N ALA A 80 9.78 -6.10 4.24
CA ALA A 80 8.84 -5.96 5.35
C ALA A 80 7.47 -5.45 4.88
N ASN A 81 7.47 -4.42 4.03
CA ASN A 81 6.22 -3.88 3.48
C ASN A 81 5.49 -4.87 2.58
N MET A 82 6.22 -5.64 1.76
CA MET A 82 5.64 -6.68 0.93
C MET A 82 5.02 -7.79 1.78
N GLN A 83 5.67 -8.21 2.88
CA GLN A 83 5.12 -9.21 3.79
C GLN A 83 3.85 -8.69 4.48
N PHE A 84 3.87 -7.46 5.00
CA PHE A 84 2.70 -6.82 5.59
C PHE A 84 1.53 -6.75 4.59
N GLY A 85 1.81 -6.26 3.37
CA GLY A 85 0.83 -6.17 2.30
C GLY A 85 0.29 -7.53 1.84
N ALA A 86 1.15 -8.54 1.76
CA ALA A 86 0.76 -9.89 1.36
C ALA A 86 -0.11 -10.57 2.42
N LEU A 87 0.25 -10.47 3.70
CA LEU A 87 -0.59 -10.97 4.80
C LEU A 87 -1.94 -10.27 4.83
N THR A 88 -1.95 -8.95 4.68
CA THR A 88 -3.19 -8.18 4.59
C THR A 88 -4.04 -8.65 3.40
N SER A 89 -3.44 -8.84 2.22
CA SER A 89 -4.13 -9.36 1.03
C SER A 89 -4.71 -10.75 1.26
N LEU A 90 -3.97 -11.66 1.89
CA LEU A 90 -4.45 -13.02 2.19
C LEU A 90 -5.62 -12.99 3.18
N PHE A 91 -5.57 -12.14 4.21
CA PHE A 91 -6.67 -12.01 5.16
C PHE A 91 -7.92 -11.38 4.55
N THR A 92 -7.78 -10.48 3.57
CA THR A 92 -8.96 -9.96 2.84
C THR A 92 -9.70 -11.03 2.03
N MET A 93 -9.01 -12.13 1.66
CA MET A 93 -9.64 -13.26 0.97
C MET A 93 -10.56 -14.08 1.89
N ILE A 94 -10.39 -13.96 3.22
CA ILE A 94 -11.21 -14.65 4.21
C ILE A 94 -12.37 -13.72 4.61
N PRO A 95 -13.64 -14.04 4.27
CA PRO A 95 -14.76 -13.11 4.44
C PRO A 95 -14.95 -12.58 5.86
N VAL A 96 -14.77 -13.45 6.87
CA VAL A 96 -14.91 -13.09 8.29
C VAL A 96 -13.82 -12.12 8.73
N LEU A 97 -12.58 -12.34 8.30
CA LEU A 97 -11.46 -11.45 8.63
C LEU A 97 -11.56 -10.12 7.90
N ASN A 98 -12.10 -10.10 6.68
CA ASN A 98 -12.24 -8.90 5.87
C ASN A 98 -13.09 -7.80 6.56
N LEU A 99 -13.99 -8.18 7.47
CA LEU A 99 -14.78 -7.22 8.26
C LEU A 99 -13.92 -6.41 9.25
N VAL A 100 -12.85 -7.01 9.78
CA VAL A 100 -11.97 -6.42 10.79
C VAL A 100 -10.58 -6.10 10.24
N ILE A 101 -10.31 -6.41 8.98
CA ILE A 101 -8.97 -6.25 8.41
C ILE A 101 -8.54 -4.78 8.34
N MET A 102 -9.49 -3.87 8.12
CA MET A 102 -9.21 -2.44 8.03
C MET A 102 -8.61 -1.90 9.35
N PRO A 103 -9.26 -2.03 10.52
CA PRO A 103 -8.65 -1.58 11.77
C PRO A 103 -7.37 -2.35 12.13
N VAL A 104 -7.32 -3.66 11.87
CA VAL A 104 -6.12 -4.47 12.14
C VAL A 104 -4.92 -4.01 11.32
N ALA A 105 -5.11 -3.76 10.03
CA ALA A 105 -4.06 -3.29 9.14
C ALA A 105 -3.61 -1.86 9.49
N VAL A 106 -4.52 -0.98 9.92
CA VAL A 106 -4.16 0.36 10.43
C VAL A 106 -3.29 0.26 11.69
N CYS A 107 -3.65 -0.60 12.64
CA CYS A 107 -2.84 -0.85 13.83
C CYS A 107 -1.47 -1.42 13.48
N GLY A 108 -1.41 -2.43 12.60
CA GLY A 108 -0.15 -3.04 12.15
C GLY A 108 0.74 -2.06 11.40
N ALA A 109 0.18 -1.24 10.52
CA ALA A 109 0.91 -0.19 9.80
C ALA A 109 1.46 0.87 10.76
N THR A 110 0.73 1.21 11.83
CA THR A 110 1.18 2.15 12.85
C THR A 110 2.29 1.56 13.71
N ALA A 111 2.21 0.27 14.08
CA ALA A 111 3.29 -0.43 14.76
C ALA A 111 4.57 -0.45 13.89
N MET A 112 4.45 -0.83 12.62
CA MET A 112 5.56 -0.80 11.67
C MET A 112 6.12 0.61 11.46
N TRP A 113 5.29 1.65 11.51
CA TRP A 113 5.75 3.04 11.55
C TRP A 113 6.65 3.33 12.75
N VAL A 114 6.21 2.96 13.96
CA VAL A 114 6.97 3.20 15.19
C VAL A 114 8.32 2.49 15.15
N ASP A 115 8.34 1.24 14.70
CA ASP A 115 9.55 0.41 14.74
C ASP A 115 10.53 0.71 13.60
N CYS A 116 10.03 0.92 12.38
CA CYS A 116 10.88 1.02 11.19
C CYS A 116 11.08 2.44 10.65
N TYR A 117 10.16 3.37 10.93
CA TYR A 117 10.09 4.66 10.21
C TYR A 117 10.18 5.90 11.10
N ARG A 118 9.73 5.82 12.35
CA ARG A 118 9.64 6.95 13.27
C ARG A 118 10.99 7.62 13.53
N SER A 119 12.08 6.85 13.63
CA SER A 119 13.43 7.40 13.86
C SER A 119 13.89 8.34 12.74
N ARG A 120 13.43 8.11 11.51
CA ARG A 120 13.87 8.84 10.31
C ARG A 120 12.87 9.88 9.82
N HIS A 121 11.58 9.67 10.07
CA HIS A 121 10.50 10.50 9.56
C HIS A 121 9.62 11.13 10.65
N GLY A 122 9.84 10.81 11.93
CA GLY A 122 9.05 11.34 13.05
C GLY A 122 9.28 12.81 13.38
N SER A 123 10.33 13.44 12.83
CA SER A 123 10.61 14.88 12.99
C SER A 123 9.86 15.77 11.98
N TRP A 124 9.17 15.18 11.01
CA TRP A 124 8.30 15.91 10.08
C TRP A 124 7.06 16.45 10.81
N LYS A 125 6.79 17.75 10.68
CA LYS A 125 5.68 18.48 11.33
C LYS A 125 4.47 18.68 10.42
#